data_AF-A0A832MRJ8-F1
#
_entry.id   AF-A0A832MRJ8-F1
#
_cell.length_a   1.000
_cell.length_b   1.000
_cell.length_c   1.000
_cell.angle_alpha   90.00
_cell.angle_beta   90.00
_cell.angle_gamma   90.00
#
_symmetry.space_group_name_H-M   'P 1'
#
loop_
_entity.id
_entity.type
_entity.pdbx_description
1 polymer ?
#
loop_
_entity_poly.entity_id
_entity_poly.type
_entity_poly.pdbx_seq_one_letter_code
_entity_poly.pdbx_strand_id
1 'polypeptide(L)'
;MMTKEIDAHHLEKLTVKELREIAMRYPHEKAISEMKKEELIAFIKEVMGVKEEGEGVRKKLKAKVKMGKAEIKARIRELKAKRLEAKKGKDKKSLYILRRRISRLKKLSRRLAAA
;
A
#
# COMPACT_ATOMS: atom_id res chain seq x y z
N MET A 1 -24.69 -6.90 13.79
CA MET A 1 -24.53 -7.80 12.62
C MET A 1 -23.32 -7.34 11.82
N MET A 2 -22.50 -8.29 11.35
CA MET A 2 -21.14 -8.09 10.85
C MET A 2 -21.05 -7.10 9.69
N THR A 3 -20.24 -6.03 9.84
CA THR A 3 -19.68 -5.28 8.72
C THR A 3 -18.60 -6.16 8.08
N LYS A 4 -19.01 -7.05 7.16
CA LYS A 4 -18.06 -7.64 6.21
C LYS A 4 -17.42 -6.46 5.47
N GLU A 5 -16.13 -6.25 5.69
CA GLU A 5 -15.30 -5.40 4.83
C GLU A 5 -15.42 -5.99 3.42
N ILE A 6 -16.22 -5.37 2.56
CA ILE A 6 -16.35 -5.78 1.17
C ILE A 6 -15.08 -5.29 0.48
N ASP A 7 -14.05 -6.14 0.48
CA ASP A 7 -12.87 -5.91 -0.34
C ASP A 7 -13.32 -5.71 -1.79
N ALA A 8 -12.85 -4.64 -2.45
CA ALA A 8 -13.13 -4.36 -3.86
C ALA A 8 -12.83 -5.58 -4.77
N HIS A 9 -11.91 -6.45 -4.33
CA HIS A 9 -11.54 -7.70 -4.99
C HIS A 9 -12.59 -8.81 -4.93
N HIS A 10 -13.59 -8.73 -4.05
CA HIS A 10 -14.64 -9.74 -3.88
C HIS A 10 -15.89 -9.47 -4.72
N LEU A 11 -16.06 -8.27 -5.29
CA LEU A 11 -17.26 -7.89 -6.06
C LEU A 11 -17.48 -8.77 -7.30
N GLU A 12 -16.41 -9.18 -7.98
CA GLU A 12 -16.48 -10.02 -9.18
C GLU A 12 -17.01 -11.43 -8.88
N LYS A 13 -16.81 -11.90 -7.64
CA LYS A 13 -17.26 -13.20 -7.15
C LYS A 13 -18.70 -13.19 -6.63
N LEU A 14 -19.27 -12.01 -6.39
CA LEU A 14 -20.65 -11.88 -5.93
C LEU A 14 -21.64 -12.14 -7.07
N THR A 15 -22.81 -12.64 -6.67
CA THR A 15 -23.95 -12.84 -7.57
C THR A 15 -24.64 -11.50 -7.87
N VAL A 16 -25.40 -11.46 -8.96
CA VAL A 16 -26.12 -10.24 -9.38
C VAL A 16 -27.07 -9.74 -8.27
N LYS A 17 -27.69 -10.64 -7.52
CA LYS A 17 -28.58 -10.28 -6.41
C LYS A 17 -27.84 -9.57 -5.27
N GLU A 18 -26.69 -10.10 -4.87
CA GLU A 18 -25.84 -9.48 -3.83
C GLU A 18 -25.29 -8.12 -4.27
N LEU A 19 -24.89 -7.99 -5.54
CA LEU A 19 -24.46 -6.71 -6.10
C LEU A 19 -25.59 -5.67 -6.09
N ARG A 20 -26.84 -6.08 -6.40
CA ARG A 20 -28.01 -5.19 -6.32
C ARG A 20 -28.29 -4.73 -4.89
N GLU A 21 -28.24 -5.64 -3.92
CA GLU A 21 -28.42 -5.28 -2.50
C GLU A 21 -27.38 -4.27 -2.01
N ILE A 22 -26.12 -4.44 -2.43
CA ILE A 22 -25.03 -3.51 -2.09
C ILE A 22 -25.29 -2.16 -2.77
N ALA A 23 -25.63 -2.15 -4.05
CA ALA A 23 -25.87 -0.93 -4.80
C ALA A 23 -27.10 -0.16 -4.27
N MET A 24 -28.15 -0.85 -3.81
CA MET A 24 -29.34 -0.24 -3.18
C MET A 24 -29.06 0.47 -1.85
N ARG A 25 -27.99 0.09 -1.13
CA ARG A 25 -27.60 0.77 0.12
C ARG A 25 -27.04 2.16 -0.11
N TYR A 26 -26.64 2.47 -1.34
CA TYR A 26 -26.14 3.78 -1.72
C TYR A 26 -27.21 4.59 -2.45
N PRO A 27 -27.25 5.91 -2.26
CA PRO A 27 -28.18 6.76 -3.00
C PRO A 27 -27.84 6.70 -4.50
N HIS A 28 -28.81 6.26 -5.30
CA HIS A 28 -28.68 6.09 -6.74
C HIS A 28 -29.88 6.74 -7.45
N GLU A 29 -29.61 7.44 -8.54
CA GLU A 29 -30.65 8.05 -9.38
C GLU A 29 -31.12 7.12 -10.51
N LYS A 30 -30.39 6.00 -10.74
CA LYS A 30 -30.62 5.08 -11.87
C LYS A 30 -31.26 3.77 -11.43
N ALA A 31 -32.07 3.16 -12.30
CA ALA A 31 -32.72 1.88 -12.05
C ALA A 31 -31.71 0.70 -11.96
N ILE A 32 -31.16 0.47 -10.76
CA ILE A 32 -30.21 -0.62 -10.45
C ILE A 32 -30.75 -2.01 -10.84
N SER A 33 -32.08 -2.18 -10.90
CA SER A 33 -32.73 -3.43 -11.25
C SER A 33 -32.51 -3.87 -12.71
N GLU A 34 -32.23 -2.93 -13.62
CA GLU A 34 -32.03 -3.21 -15.05
C GLU A 34 -30.54 -3.33 -15.44
N MET A 35 -29.63 -2.95 -14.55
CA MET A 35 -28.19 -2.93 -14.83
C MET A 35 -27.60 -4.34 -14.96
N LYS A 36 -26.67 -4.51 -15.92
CA LYS A 36 -25.91 -5.75 -16.10
C LYS A 36 -24.91 -5.93 -14.97
N LYS A 37 -24.42 -7.17 -14.77
CA LYS A 37 -23.47 -7.51 -13.69
C LYS A 37 -22.24 -6.59 -13.70
N GLU A 38 -21.70 -6.30 -14.88
CA GLU A 38 -20.52 -5.45 -15.07
C GLU A 38 -20.78 -4.00 -14.64
N GLU A 39 -21.93 -3.47 -15.02
CA GLU A 39 -22.35 -2.10 -14.69
C GLU A 39 -22.60 -1.93 -13.18
N LEU A 40 -23.15 -2.96 -12.53
CA LEU A 40 -23.30 -2.99 -11.07
C LEU A 40 -21.95 -2.98 -10.35
N ILE A 41 -20.97 -3.74 -10.85
CA ILE A 41 -19.62 -3.75 -10.28
C ILE A 41 -18.96 -2.38 -10.44
N ALA A 42 -19.08 -1.77 -11.62
CA ALA A 42 -18.54 -0.44 -11.89
C ALA A 42 -19.15 0.62 -10.96
N PHE A 43 -20.49 0.63 -10.83
CA PHE A 43 -21.18 1.54 -9.91
C PHE A 43 -20.72 1.36 -8.45
N ILE A 44 -20.61 0.12 -7.98
CA ILE A 44 -20.15 -0.15 -6.62
C ILE A 44 -18.68 0.26 -6.44
N LYS A 45 -17.81 0.06 -7.45
CA LYS A 45 -16.40 0.51 -7.42
C LYS A 45 -16.31 2.05 -7.39
N GLU A 46 -17.14 2.75 -8.16
CA GLU A 46 -17.24 4.21 -8.18
C GLU A 46 -17.70 4.76 -6.83
N VAL A 47 -18.79 4.21 -6.28
CA VAL A 47 -19.35 4.68 -4.99
C VAL A 47 -18.41 4.36 -3.82
N MET A 48 -17.70 3.22 -3.86
CA MET A 48 -16.67 2.90 -2.87
C MET A 48 -15.38 3.72 -3.03
N GLY A 49 -15.32 4.66 -4.00
CA GLY A 49 -14.18 5.55 -4.17
C GLY A 49 -12.93 4.86 -4.71
N VAL A 50 -13.07 3.66 -5.29
CA VAL A 50 -11.99 3.04 -6.05
C VAL A 50 -12.02 3.66 -7.44
N LYS A 51 -11.54 4.91 -7.52
CA LYS A 51 -10.86 5.35 -8.74
C LYS A 51 -9.87 4.25 -9.11
N GLU A 52 -9.87 3.82 -10.36
CA GLU A 52 -8.84 2.98 -10.96
C GLU A 52 -7.46 3.67 -10.93
N GLU A 53 -6.94 4.00 -9.76
CA GLU A 53 -5.53 4.22 -9.51
C GLU A 53 -4.95 2.90 -8.98
N GLY A 54 -4.88 1.92 -9.89
CA GLY A 54 -4.00 0.77 -9.77
C GLY A 54 -4.30 -0.17 -8.62
N GLU A 55 -5.20 -1.14 -8.87
CA GLU A 55 -5.28 -2.37 -8.08
C GLU A 55 -3.89 -3.02 -8.01
N GLY A 56 -3.29 -2.89 -6.82
CA GLY A 56 -1.92 -3.29 -6.60
C GLY A 56 -1.45 -3.12 -5.17
N VAL A 57 -2.35 -3.23 -4.18
CA VAL A 57 -1.98 -3.62 -2.80
C VAL A 57 -1.64 -5.12 -2.76
N ARG A 58 -1.21 -5.70 -3.88
CA ARG A 58 -0.17 -6.74 -3.82
C ARG A 58 0.94 -6.11 -3.00
N LYS A 59 1.28 -6.69 -1.84
CA LYS A 59 2.54 -6.43 -1.11
C LYS A 59 3.61 -6.23 -2.18
N LYS A 60 3.93 -4.98 -2.54
CA LYS A 60 4.86 -4.71 -3.65
C LYS A 60 6.12 -5.41 -3.22
N LEU A 61 6.39 -6.55 -3.86
CA LEU A 61 7.62 -7.33 -3.79
C LEU A 61 8.69 -6.28 -3.72
N LYS A 62 9.24 -6.05 -2.51
CA LYS A 62 9.99 -4.84 -2.16
C LYS A 62 10.75 -4.44 -3.39
N ALA A 63 10.23 -3.44 -4.10
CA ALA A 63 10.81 -3.07 -5.38
C ALA A 63 12.28 -2.93 -5.05
N LYS A 64 13.14 -3.72 -5.72
CA LYS A 64 14.58 -3.58 -5.54
C LYS A 64 14.82 -2.15 -5.99
N VAL A 65 14.73 -1.20 -5.05
CA VAL A 65 14.89 0.21 -5.34
C VAL A 65 16.30 0.22 -5.88
N LYS A 66 16.42 0.41 -7.19
CA LYS A 66 17.69 0.64 -7.88
C LYS A 66 18.16 2.01 -7.41
N MET A 67 18.46 2.12 -6.12
CA MET A 67 19.03 3.32 -5.57
C MET A 67 20.44 3.41 -6.12
N GLY A 68 20.76 4.55 -6.70
CA GLY A 68 22.13 4.84 -7.11
C GLY A 68 23.08 4.75 -5.91
N LYS A 69 24.35 4.41 -6.15
CA LYS A 69 25.40 4.37 -5.12
C LYS A 69 25.48 5.69 -4.34
N ALA A 70 25.25 6.81 -5.01
CA ALA A 70 25.20 8.16 -4.42
C ALA A 70 24.05 8.30 -3.40
N GLU A 71 22.85 7.88 -3.78
CA GLU A 71 21.65 7.97 -2.93
C GLU A 71 21.75 7.07 -1.69
N ILE A 72 22.37 5.89 -1.82
CA ILE A 72 22.61 5.00 -0.67
C ILE A 72 23.56 5.68 0.31
N LYS A 73 24.62 6.33 -0.17
CA LYS A 73 25.55 7.08 0.68
C LYS A 73 24.86 8.30 1.33
N ALA A 74 24.00 9.01 0.61
CA ALA A 74 23.20 10.10 1.16
C ALA A 74 22.30 9.62 2.31
N ARG A 75 21.51 8.56 2.10
CA ARG A 75 20.67 7.95 3.15
C ARG A 75 21.49 7.47 4.36
N ILE A 76 22.70 6.95 4.15
CA ILE A 76 23.59 6.57 5.26
C ILE A 76 23.97 7.81 6.10
N ARG A 77 24.27 8.95 5.47
CA ARG A 77 24.61 10.20 6.18
C ARG A 77 23.40 10.70 6.98
N GLU A 78 22.22 10.75 6.39
CA GLU A 78 20.97 11.13 7.07
C GLU A 78 20.67 10.23 8.27
N LEU A 79 20.77 8.91 8.11
CA LEU A 79 20.49 7.97 9.20
C LEU A 79 21.54 8.05 10.33
N LYS A 80 22.78 8.45 10.02
CA LYS A 80 23.79 8.73 11.05
C LYS A 80 23.43 9.98 11.86
N ALA A 81 22.96 11.05 11.21
CA ALA A 81 22.49 12.25 11.91
C ALA A 81 21.31 11.92 12.84
N LYS A 82 20.28 11.22 12.33
CA LYS A 82 19.15 10.74 13.13
C LYS A 82 19.56 9.83 14.29
N ARG A 83 20.63 9.04 14.13
CA ARG A 83 21.16 8.20 15.21
C ARG A 83 21.82 9.04 16.31
N LEU A 84 22.49 10.13 15.96
CA LEU A 84 23.08 11.05 16.95
C LEU A 84 21.98 11.76 17.75
N GLU A 85 20.93 12.21 17.07
CA GLU A 85 19.73 12.79 17.71
C GLU A 85 19.05 11.78 18.65
N ALA A 86 18.78 10.56 18.16
CA ALA A 86 18.20 9.48 18.96
C ALA A 86 19.08 9.09 20.17
N LYS A 87 20.41 9.31 20.08
CA LYS A 87 21.32 9.07 21.20
C LYS A 87 21.10 10.09 22.32
N LYS A 88 20.78 11.35 21.98
CA LYS A 88 20.43 12.39 22.96
C LYS A 88 19.12 12.05 23.68
N GLY A 89 18.12 11.53 22.94
CA GLY A 89 16.83 11.10 23.51
C GLY A 89 16.86 9.78 24.31
N LYS A 90 17.99 9.08 24.41
CA LYS A 90 18.14 7.75 25.07
C LYS A 90 17.15 6.67 24.58
N ASP A 91 16.58 6.83 23.40
CA ASP A 91 15.62 5.89 22.81
C ASP A 91 16.31 4.61 22.29
N LYS A 92 16.40 3.60 23.14
CA LYS A 92 17.07 2.32 22.80
C LYS A 92 16.46 1.65 21.55
N LYS A 93 15.14 1.69 21.40
CA LYS A 93 14.42 1.08 20.26
C LYS A 93 14.76 1.78 18.94
N SER A 94 14.73 3.12 18.91
CA SER A 94 15.05 3.88 17.70
C SER A 94 16.52 3.72 17.31
N LEU A 95 17.44 3.72 18.29
CA LEU A 95 18.87 3.44 18.08
C LEU A 95 19.11 2.06 17.45
N TYR A 96 18.42 1.02 17.93
CA TYR A 96 18.52 -0.33 17.37
C TYR A 96 18.05 -0.37 15.91
N ILE A 97 16.89 0.24 15.62
CA ILE A 97 16.32 0.31 14.26
C ILE A 97 17.27 1.05 13.32
N LEU A 98 17.76 2.23 13.73
CA LEU A 98 18.69 3.05 12.94
C LEU A 98 20.00 2.32 12.67
N ARG A 99 20.60 1.66 13.67
CA ARG A 99 21.80 0.82 13.49
C ARG A 99 21.56 -0.26 12.44
N ARG A 100 20.43 -0.98 12.51
CA ARG A 100 20.09 -2.05 11.56
C ARG A 100 19.89 -1.53 10.14
N ARG A 101 19.22 -0.39 9.99
CA ARG A 101 19.02 0.30 8.70
C ARG A 101 20.35 0.72 8.07
N ILE A 102 21.24 1.35 8.86
CA ILE A 102 22.59 1.74 8.40
C ILE A 102 23.38 0.51 7.94
N SER A 103 23.39 -0.57 8.72
CA SER A 103 24.12 -1.79 8.34
C SER A 103 23.59 -2.42 7.06
N ARG A 104 22.26 -2.43 6.84
CA ARG A 104 21.65 -2.92 5.60
C ARG A 104 22.06 -2.08 4.39
N LEU A 105 22.03 -0.76 4.50
CA LEU A 105 22.45 0.13 3.42
C LEU A 105 23.95 0.02 3.11
N LYS A 106 24.81 -0.14 4.13
CA LYS A 106 26.24 -0.43 3.91
C LYS A 106 26.45 -1.75 3.16
N LYS A 107 25.71 -2.80 3.52
CA LYS A 107 25.76 -4.09 2.80
C LYS A 107 25.27 -3.94 1.36
N LEU A 108 24.19 -3.20 1.13
CA LEU A 108 23.66 -2.92 -0.20
C LEU A 108 24.68 -2.15 -1.06
N SER A 109 25.31 -1.12 -0.51
CA SER A 109 26.35 -0.35 -1.20
C SER A 109 27.57 -1.19 -1.59
N ARG A 110 27.94 -2.20 -0.78
CA ARG A 110 29.04 -3.12 -1.12
C ARG A 110 28.63 -4.09 -2.23
N ARG A 111 27.41 -4.61 -2.18
CA ARG A 111 26.88 -5.51 -3.22
C ARG A 111 26.77 -4.82 -4.57
N LEU A 112 26.33 -3.56 -4.60
CA LEU A 112 26.27 -2.75 -5.82
C LEU A 112 27.63 -2.28 -6.33
N ALA A 113 28.70 -2.43 -5.54
CA ALA A 113 30.06 -2.14 -5.99
C ALA A 113 30.77 -3.42 -6.51
N ALA A 114 30.23 -4.60 -6.21
CA ALA A 114 30.76 -5.89 -6.64
C ALA A 114 29.96 -6.51 -7.80
N ALA A 115 28.85 -5.87 -8.19
CA ALA A 115 28.01 -6.20 -9.34
C ALA A 115 28.21 -5.12 -10.40
#